data_AF-A0A9D1BYC0-F1
#
_entry.id   AF-A0A9D1BYC0-F1
#
_cell.length_a   1.000
_cell.length_b   1.000
_cell.length_c   1.000
_cell.angle_alpha   90.00
_cell.angle_beta   90.00
_cell.angle_gamma   90.00
#
_symmetry.space_group_name_H-M   'P 1'
#
loop_
_entity.id
_entity.type
_entity.pdbx_description
1 polymer ?
#
loop_
_entity_poly.entity_id
_entity_poly.type
_entity_poly.pdbx_seq_one_letter_code
_entity_poly.pdbx_strand_id
1 'polypeptide(L)'
;MRGTLLWGALVLWVLSYLAPSLPPTSPTADIYFAPGLVTARPGDTVRFEIRVEGAVGLDRVEFVATYPDEVLEPLDSDPGRDGVQLEVGPVFAGGCTPENRAEEGTVRWVAQRAPDAGPFAGDGVLAAVTFRVRDGAAPGTYPIAFEPASVHLFDPDGTPLTVGDAEGGAIRVPPTTTGLKGWITREGTTHYGRTAVTVLFYPTSGPYPVAWARTCTDEAGNFYLEVPAEGALPPAGLPLPADPPPPGPYEWAYIRLDFPNYGSECYWEPLDETTVNVGWHTLEGGDVNGDGCINIFDIVRIISDFGESVDESCFVPFTPCPGGNALGSIAPASDVNGDCRVNIFDLTMTAENFGLCTNCP
;
A
#
# COMPACT_ATOMS: atom_id res chain seq x y z
N MET A 1 25.96 11.71 91.10
CA MET A 1 27.41 12.00 90.97
C MET A 1 27.66 12.50 89.55
N ARG A 2 28.40 13.62 89.44
CA ARG A 2 29.22 14.14 88.31
C ARG A 2 29.13 13.39 86.97
N GLY A 3 29.00 13.99 85.78
CA GLY A 3 29.10 15.37 85.34
C GLY A 3 29.35 15.43 83.81
N THR A 4 29.38 16.66 83.26
CA THR A 4 30.05 17.15 82.02
C THR A 4 29.46 16.85 80.62
N LEU A 5 28.72 17.85 80.11
CA LEU A 5 28.92 18.65 78.87
C LEU A 5 29.77 18.08 77.71
N LEU A 6 29.23 18.11 76.48
CA LEU A 6 29.89 18.77 75.35
C LEU A 6 28.96 19.00 74.14
N TRP A 7 29.12 20.20 73.56
CA TRP A 7 28.46 20.77 72.40
C TRP A 7 28.81 20.03 71.09
N GLY A 8 27.87 19.98 70.14
CA GLY A 8 28.13 19.51 68.77
C GLY A 8 27.18 20.18 67.78
N ALA A 9 27.72 21.13 67.01
CA ALA A 9 27.02 21.98 66.06
C ALA A 9 26.44 21.22 64.86
N LEU A 10 25.21 21.56 64.50
CA LEU A 10 24.55 21.16 63.27
C LEU A 10 25.12 21.99 62.10
N VAL A 11 26.04 21.41 61.32
CA VAL A 11 26.51 22.01 60.07
C VAL A 11 25.90 21.20 58.92
N LEU A 12 24.82 21.71 58.35
CA LEU A 12 24.23 21.22 57.11
C LEU A 12 25.08 21.78 55.95
N TRP A 13 26.04 21.00 55.46
CA TRP A 13 26.78 21.31 54.24
C TRP A 13 25.87 21.05 53.04
N VAL A 14 25.43 22.12 52.38
CA VAL A 14 24.88 22.06 51.02
C VAL A 14 26.06 21.81 50.07
N LEU A 15 26.32 20.54 49.73
CA LEU A 15 27.15 20.20 48.57
C LEU A 15 26.33 20.51 47.31
N SER A 16 26.38 21.76 46.86
CA SER A 16 26.04 22.11 45.48
C SER A 16 27.08 21.47 44.57
N TYR A 17 26.77 20.29 44.05
CA TYR A 17 27.55 19.68 42.99
C TYR A 17 27.60 20.67 41.81
N LEU A 18 28.80 21.19 41.54
CA LEU A 18 29.17 21.75 40.24
C LEU A 18 29.13 20.60 39.23
N ALA A 19 27.95 20.25 38.74
CA ALA A 19 27.84 19.47 37.53
C ALA A 19 28.44 20.33 36.41
N PRO A 20 29.47 19.85 35.68
CA PRO A 20 29.94 20.58 34.51
C PRO A 20 28.75 20.77 33.57
N SER A 21 28.42 22.03 33.27
CA SER A 21 27.45 22.34 32.22
C SER A 21 27.97 21.70 30.94
N LEU A 22 27.21 20.74 30.39
CA LEU A 22 27.49 20.25 29.04
C LEU A 22 27.56 21.47 28.11
N PRO A 23 28.57 21.57 27.24
CA PRO A 23 28.60 22.63 26.25
C PRO A 23 27.28 22.59 25.46
N PRO A 24 26.68 23.74 25.14
CA PRO A 24 25.46 23.76 24.33
C PRO A 24 25.74 23.04 23.02
N THR A 25 24.91 22.05 22.69
CA THR A 25 24.94 21.42 21.36
C THR A 25 24.64 22.52 20.35
N SER A 26 25.53 22.72 19.37
CA SER A 26 25.23 23.61 18.25
C SER A 26 23.93 23.14 17.60
N PRO A 27 22.99 24.04 17.27
CA PRO A 27 21.78 23.66 16.56
C PRO A 27 22.18 23.01 15.24
N THR A 28 21.59 21.85 14.95
CA THR A 28 21.71 21.15 13.68
C THR A 28 20.45 21.37 12.86
N ALA A 29 20.59 21.41 11.55
CA ALA A 29 19.45 21.46 10.63
C ALA A 29 19.46 20.22 9.73
N ASP A 30 18.31 19.58 9.63
CA ASP A 30 18.13 18.37 8.81
C ASP A 30 17.58 18.78 7.44
N ILE A 31 18.00 18.10 6.38
CA ILE A 31 17.51 18.29 5.02
C ILE A 31 16.98 16.98 4.47
N TYR A 32 15.79 17.00 3.87
CA TYR A 32 15.17 15.76 3.38
C TYR A 32 14.24 15.97 2.19
N PHE A 33 14.05 14.91 1.42
CA PHE A 33 13.01 14.84 0.40
C PHE A 33 11.67 14.43 1.04
N ALA A 34 10.60 15.14 0.69
CA ALA A 34 9.24 14.87 1.15
C ALA A 34 8.27 14.76 -0.04
N PRO A 35 7.52 13.66 -0.16
CA PRO A 35 7.61 12.43 0.65
C PRO A 35 8.94 11.69 0.46
N GLY A 36 9.34 10.85 1.42
CA GLY A 36 10.59 10.07 1.33
C GLY A 36 10.51 8.86 0.38
N LEU A 37 9.31 8.35 0.11
CA LEU A 37 9.06 7.27 -0.86
C LEU A 37 7.73 7.52 -1.57
N VAL A 38 7.72 7.37 -2.89
CA VAL A 38 6.49 7.40 -3.70
C VAL A 38 6.46 6.17 -4.60
N THR A 39 5.31 5.53 -4.73
CA THR A 39 5.11 4.54 -5.80
C THR A 39 4.51 5.25 -7.02
N ALA A 40 5.08 5.02 -8.20
CA ALA A 40 4.62 5.60 -9.46
C ALA A 40 4.93 4.66 -10.63
N ARG A 41 4.11 4.71 -11.69
CA ARG A 41 4.26 3.88 -12.89
C ARG A 41 4.96 4.65 -14.02
N PRO A 42 5.48 3.94 -15.03
CA PRO A 42 5.99 4.58 -16.24
C PRO A 42 4.98 5.58 -16.84
N GLY A 43 5.42 6.80 -17.09
CA GLY A 43 4.61 7.92 -17.58
C GLY A 43 4.06 8.84 -16.48
N ASP A 44 3.96 8.37 -15.23
CA ASP A 44 3.46 9.18 -14.12
C ASP A 44 4.42 10.31 -13.79
N THR A 45 3.88 11.37 -13.18
CA THR A 45 4.65 12.51 -12.68
C THR A 45 4.54 12.58 -11.17
N VAL A 46 5.68 12.67 -10.49
CA VAL A 46 5.81 12.71 -9.04
C VAL A 46 6.53 13.97 -8.62
N ARG A 47 6.03 14.65 -7.59
CA ARG A 47 6.66 15.83 -7.01
C ARG A 47 7.29 15.51 -5.67
N PHE A 48 8.52 15.96 -5.48
CA PHE A 48 9.21 15.97 -4.19
C PHE A 48 9.50 17.40 -3.77
N GLU A 49 9.17 17.72 -2.53
CA GLU A 49 9.66 18.91 -1.85
C GLU A 49 11.00 18.59 -1.19
N ILE A 50 11.95 19.52 -1.29
CA ILE A 50 13.21 19.48 -0.55
C ILE A 50 13.03 20.40 0.65
N ARG A 51 13.07 19.83 1.84
CA ARG A 51 12.70 20.51 3.09
C ARG A 51 13.89 20.64 4.01
N VAL A 52 13.86 21.67 4.84
CA VAL A 52 14.75 21.83 6.00
C VAL A 52 13.92 21.78 7.27
N GLU A 53 14.48 21.20 8.33
CA GLU A 53 13.94 21.16 9.68
C GLU A 53 14.97 21.66 10.69
N GLY A 54 14.53 22.44 11.68
CA GLY A 54 15.38 22.92 12.76
C GLY A 54 16.42 23.98 12.36
N ALA A 55 16.27 24.63 11.21
CA ALA A 55 17.23 25.64 10.77
C ALA A 55 17.30 26.82 11.75
N VAL A 56 18.52 27.30 12.04
CA VAL A 56 18.74 28.51 12.83
C VAL A 56 19.75 29.38 12.10
N GLY A 57 19.30 30.54 11.61
CA GLY A 57 20.19 31.49 10.96
C GLY A 57 20.44 31.21 9.48
N LEU A 58 19.60 30.42 8.80
CA LEU A 58 19.85 30.00 7.42
C LEU A 58 19.70 31.16 6.43
N ASP A 59 20.73 31.41 5.61
CA ASP A 59 20.74 32.43 4.55
C ASP A 59 20.98 31.85 3.16
N ARG A 60 21.85 30.85 3.04
CA ARG A 60 22.19 30.20 1.77
C ARG A 60 22.22 28.69 1.90
N VAL A 61 21.76 28.01 0.85
CA VAL A 61 21.85 26.55 0.69
C VAL A 61 22.58 26.23 -0.60
N GLU A 62 23.41 25.20 -0.53
CA GLU A 62 24.02 24.53 -1.67
C GLU A 62 23.85 23.03 -1.48
N PHE A 63 23.30 22.34 -2.48
CA PHE A 63 23.29 20.89 -2.48
C PHE A 63 23.50 20.31 -3.89
N VAL A 64 23.99 19.08 -3.89
CA VAL A 64 23.95 18.18 -5.06
C VAL A 64 23.16 16.94 -4.67
N ALA A 65 22.21 16.55 -5.51
CA ALA A 65 21.49 15.29 -5.38
C ALA A 65 21.61 14.48 -6.67
N THR A 66 21.65 13.16 -6.56
CA THR A 66 21.73 12.23 -7.70
C THR A 66 20.42 11.48 -7.88
N TYR A 67 20.10 11.14 -9.13
CA TYR A 67 18.93 10.36 -9.51
C TYR A 67 19.26 9.47 -10.74
N PRO A 68 18.58 8.32 -10.92
CA PRO A 68 18.78 7.46 -12.08
C PRO A 68 18.08 8.05 -13.32
N ASP A 69 18.82 8.75 -14.17
CA ASP A 69 18.29 9.42 -15.38
C ASP A 69 17.74 8.45 -16.43
N GLU A 70 18.12 7.17 -16.39
CA GLU A 70 17.51 6.15 -17.24
C GLU A 70 16.06 5.82 -16.85
N VAL A 71 15.64 6.22 -15.65
CA VAL A 71 14.29 5.95 -15.09
C VAL A 71 13.51 7.22 -14.84
N LEU A 72 14.17 8.29 -14.41
CA LEU A 72 13.53 9.53 -14.00
C LEU A 72 13.94 10.70 -14.90
N GLU A 73 12.95 11.46 -15.33
CA GLU A 73 13.13 12.67 -16.13
C GLU A 73 12.64 13.87 -15.32
N PRO A 74 13.53 14.78 -14.87
CA PRO A 74 13.09 15.99 -14.20
C PRO A 74 12.32 16.88 -15.18
N LEU A 75 11.18 17.41 -14.73
CA LEU A 75 10.36 18.34 -15.49
C LEU A 75 10.75 19.77 -15.14
N ASP A 76 10.85 20.59 -16.18
CA ASP A 76 11.25 21.98 -16.05
C ASP A 76 10.14 22.84 -15.45
N SER A 77 10.44 23.49 -14.33
CA SER A 77 9.52 24.40 -13.65
C SER A 77 9.51 25.82 -14.26
N ASP A 78 10.54 26.19 -15.03
CA ASP A 78 10.64 27.50 -15.69
C ASP A 78 11.17 27.37 -17.13
N PRO A 79 10.30 27.04 -18.10
CA PRO A 79 10.68 26.86 -19.50
C PRO A 79 11.17 28.15 -20.18
N GLY A 80 11.15 29.29 -19.49
CA GLY A 80 11.73 30.54 -19.98
C GLY A 80 13.25 30.63 -19.79
N ARG A 81 13.86 29.68 -19.07
CA ARG A 81 15.30 29.61 -18.82
C ARG A 81 15.91 28.37 -19.48
N ASP A 82 17.20 28.46 -19.82
CA ASP A 82 17.90 27.32 -20.43
C ASP A 82 18.16 26.22 -19.39
N GLY A 83 17.80 24.98 -19.74
CA GLY A 83 18.00 23.78 -18.92
C GLY A 83 16.88 23.54 -17.90
N VAL A 84 16.79 22.32 -17.37
CA VAL A 84 15.69 21.93 -16.47
C VAL A 84 15.86 22.56 -15.08
N GLN A 85 14.89 23.38 -14.67
CA GLN A 85 14.91 24.11 -13.40
C GLN A 85 14.02 23.46 -12.34
N LEU A 86 14.46 23.48 -11.09
CA LEU A 86 13.62 23.20 -9.92
C LEU A 86 12.80 24.43 -9.53
N GLU A 87 11.63 24.18 -8.93
CA GLU A 87 10.82 25.24 -8.37
C GLU A 87 11.47 25.79 -7.09
N VAL A 88 11.58 27.11 -6.99
CA VAL A 88 12.15 27.78 -5.81
C VAL A 88 11.13 27.77 -4.67
N GLY A 89 11.52 27.24 -3.53
CA GLY A 89 10.64 27.15 -2.36
C GLY A 89 10.44 28.50 -1.64
N PRO A 90 9.42 28.62 -0.78
CA PRO A 90 9.09 29.85 -0.07
C PRO A 90 10.21 30.35 0.86
N VAL A 91 11.10 29.47 1.32
CA VAL A 91 12.28 29.86 2.11
C VAL A 91 13.19 30.82 1.32
N PHE A 92 13.17 30.78 -0.01
CA PHE A 92 14.00 31.65 -0.86
C PHE A 92 13.18 32.60 -1.74
N ALA A 93 11.90 32.84 -1.38
CA ALA A 93 11.06 33.78 -2.11
C ALA A 93 11.70 35.16 -2.21
N GLY A 94 11.81 35.70 -3.43
CA GLY A 94 12.46 36.99 -3.70
C GLY A 94 14.00 36.99 -3.60
N GLY A 95 14.60 35.86 -3.24
CA GLY A 95 16.05 35.67 -3.21
C GLY A 95 16.66 35.45 -4.60
N CYS A 96 17.90 34.97 -4.63
CA CYS A 96 18.58 34.59 -5.85
C CYS A 96 18.90 33.09 -5.89
N THR A 97 18.87 32.51 -7.08
CA THR A 97 19.25 31.10 -7.31
C THR A 97 20.37 31.04 -8.36
N PRO A 98 21.64 31.22 -7.94
CA PRO A 98 22.77 31.26 -8.87
C PRO A 98 22.95 29.96 -9.65
N GLU A 99 22.63 28.82 -9.04
CA GLU A 99 22.67 27.49 -9.67
C GLU A 99 21.31 26.83 -9.44
N ASN A 100 20.67 26.37 -10.51
CA ASN A 100 19.44 25.61 -10.46
C ASN A 100 19.38 24.78 -11.74
N ARG A 101 19.83 23.53 -11.70
CA ARG A 101 19.90 22.71 -12.91
C ARG A 101 19.78 21.25 -12.57
N ALA A 102 18.93 20.55 -13.32
CA ALA A 102 18.85 19.10 -13.32
C ALA A 102 19.30 18.56 -14.67
N GLU A 103 20.40 17.80 -14.70
CA GLU A 103 20.92 17.18 -15.91
C GLU A 103 21.81 15.97 -15.60
N GLU A 104 21.88 15.02 -16.53
CA GLU A 104 22.80 13.88 -16.47
C GLU A 104 22.74 13.12 -15.12
N GLY A 105 21.54 12.94 -14.57
CA GLY A 105 21.34 12.23 -13.30
C GLY A 105 21.72 13.03 -12.05
N THR A 106 21.92 14.34 -12.18
CA THR A 106 22.32 15.21 -11.07
C THR A 106 21.42 16.45 -11.00
N VAL A 107 21.02 16.81 -9.79
CA VAL A 107 20.43 18.12 -9.46
C VAL A 107 21.50 18.93 -8.74
N ARG A 108 21.84 20.09 -9.28
CA ARG A 108 22.70 21.10 -8.63
C ARG A 108 21.86 22.31 -8.29
N TRP A 109 21.88 22.70 -7.03
CA TRP A 109 21.03 23.80 -6.56
C TRP A 109 21.75 24.65 -5.54
N VAL A 110 21.77 25.96 -5.79
CA VAL A 110 22.28 26.99 -4.91
C VAL A 110 21.24 28.10 -4.84
N ALA A 111 20.84 28.46 -3.63
CA ALA A 111 19.93 29.58 -3.39
C ALA A 111 20.36 30.39 -2.18
N GLN A 112 20.16 31.71 -2.28
CA GLN A 112 20.41 32.66 -1.20
C GLN A 112 19.18 33.53 -0.99
N ARG A 113 18.87 33.81 0.27
CA ARG A 113 17.71 34.62 0.66
C ARG A 113 17.87 36.07 0.20
N ALA A 114 16.75 36.77 0.07
CA ALA A 114 16.74 38.19 -0.23
C ALA A 114 17.37 38.97 0.94
N PRO A 115 18.23 39.98 0.68
CA PRO A 115 18.91 40.73 1.75
C PRO A 115 17.97 41.37 2.79
N ASP A 116 16.74 41.73 2.40
CA ASP A 116 15.72 42.33 3.24
C ASP A 116 14.85 41.30 4.00
N ALA A 117 14.89 40.03 3.62
CA ALA A 117 14.13 38.95 4.26
C ALA A 117 14.76 38.46 5.57
N GLY A 118 16.02 38.81 5.84
CA GLY A 118 16.79 38.35 7.00
C GLY A 118 17.03 36.83 7.03
N PRO A 119 17.80 36.32 8.01
CA PRO A 119 18.05 34.90 8.15
C PRO A 119 16.78 34.12 8.51
N PHE A 120 16.66 32.91 7.97
CA PHE A 120 15.56 31.99 8.24
C PHE A 120 15.78 31.20 9.52
N ALA A 121 14.70 30.92 10.26
CA ALA A 121 14.69 30.00 11.38
C ALA A 121 13.40 29.17 11.41
N GLY A 122 13.53 27.87 11.66
CA GLY A 122 12.43 26.90 11.69
C GLY A 122 12.46 25.94 10.50
N ASP A 123 11.28 25.46 10.13
CA ASP A 123 11.11 24.41 9.13
C ASP A 123 10.48 24.99 7.87
N GLY A 124 10.89 24.50 6.69
CA GLY A 124 10.38 25.05 5.44
C GLY A 124 10.79 24.29 4.19
N VAL A 125 10.15 24.65 3.07
CA VAL A 125 10.47 24.12 1.73
C VAL A 125 11.53 24.99 1.09
N LEU A 126 12.67 24.38 0.76
CA LEU A 126 13.80 25.02 0.08
C LEU A 126 13.57 25.09 -1.43
N ALA A 127 13.16 23.97 -2.01
CA ALA A 127 12.89 23.80 -3.44
C ALA A 127 11.89 22.66 -3.66
N ALA A 128 11.41 22.49 -4.87
CA ALA A 128 10.70 21.29 -5.28
C ALA A 128 11.15 20.83 -6.67
N VAL A 129 11.27 19.51 -6.81
CA VAL A 129 11.58 18.84 -8.07
C VAL A 129 10.40 17.97 -8.47
N THR A 130 10.03 18.02 -9.74
CA THR A 130 8.99 17.16 -10.31
C THR A 130 9.66 16.21 -11.29
N PHE A 131 9.51 14.90 -11.07
CA PHE A 131 10.04 13.87 -11.95
C PHE A 131 8.89 13.21 -12.71
N ARG A 132 9.07 13.03 -14.01
CA ARG A 132 8.32 12.04 -14.79
C ARG A 132 9.07 10.71 -14.72
N VAL A 133 8.37 9.62 -14.41
CA VAL A 133 8.91 8.26 -14.59
C VAL A 133 8.88 7.95 -16.08
N ARG A 134 10.01 7.54 -16.66
CA ARG A 134 10.10 7.26 -18.10
C ARG A 134 9.23 6.05 -18.47
N ASP A 135 8.62 6.08 -19.66
CA ASP A 135 7.67 5.06 -20.13
C ASP A 135 8.27 3.62 -20.21
N GLY A 136 9.60 3.49 -20.23
CA GLY A 136 10.33 2.21 -20.24
C GLY A 136 11.00 1.84 -18.91
N ALA A 137 10.70 2.55 -17.82
CA ALA A 137 11.28 2.27 -16.52
C ALA A 137 10.99 0.82 -16.09
N ALA A 138 12.04 0.09 -15.73
CA ALA A 138 11.89 -1.25 -15.19
C ALA A 138 11.27 -1.21 -13.78
N PRO A 139 10.67 -2.32 -13.32
CA PRO A 139 10.25 -2.44 -11.93
C PRO A 139 11.45 -2.35 -10.97
N GLY A 140 11.31 -1.59 -9.88
CA GLY A 140 12.41 -1.37 -8.95
C GLY A 140 12.14 -0.25 -7.94
N THR A 141 13.09 -0.02 -7.05
CA THR A 141 13.11 1.18 -6.19
C THR A 141 14.33 2.01 -6.56
N TYR A 142 14.08 3.27 -6.90
CA TYR A 142 15.02 4.19 -7.52
C TYR A 142 15.31 5.33 -6.55
N PRO A 143 16.47 5.34 -5.89
CA PRO A 143 16.79 6.36 -4.90
C PRO A 143 17.10 7.71 -5.57
N ILE A 144 16.74 8.78 -4.88
CA ILE A 144 17.16 10.16 -5.13
C ILE A 144 17.95 10.57 -3.90
N ALA A 145 19.26 10.70 -4.00
CA ALA A 145 20.12 10.82 -2.82
C ALA A 145 20.92 12.11 -2.83
N PHE A 146 21.02 12.78 -1.68
CA PHE A 146 22.00 13.84 -1.50
C PHE A 146 23.41 13.28 -1.58
N GLU A 147 24.33 14.01 -2.22
CA GLU A 147 25.76 13.76 -2.08
C GLU A 147 26.24 14.38 -0.76
N PRO A 148 26.64 13.56 0.25
CA PRO A 148 26.88 14.09 1.60
C PRO A 148 27.95 15.18 1.67
N ALA A 149 28.95 15.12 0.80
CA ALA A 149 30.03 16.10 0.73
C ALA A 149 29.62 17.43 0.07
N SER A 150 28.46 17.46 -0.59
CA SER A 150 27.99 18.58 -1.39
C SER A 150 26.79 19.29 -0.76
N VAL A 151 26.37 18.91 0.46
CA VAL A 151 25.28 19.57 1.20
C VAL A 151 25.87 20.59 2.18
N HIS A 152 25.59 21.86 1.92
CA HIS A 152 26.06 22.97 2.73
C HIS A 152 24.94 23.96 3.01
N LEU A 153 24.80 24.31 4.29
CA LEU A 153 23.91 25.34 4.79
C LEU A 153 24.78 26.46 5.35
N PHE A 154 24.47 27.72 5.07
CA PHE A 154 25.28 28.86 5.51
C PHE A 154 24.42 29.94 6.19
N ASP A 155 25.03 30.65 7.13
CA ASP A 155 24.48 31.86 7.74
C ASP A 155 24.74 33.11 6.87
N PRO A 156 24.22 34.31 7.25
CA PRO A 156 24.43 35.54 6.48
C PRO A 156 25.89 35.98 6.37
N ASP A 157 26.76 35.54 7.28
CA ASP A 157 28.20 35.84 7.26
C ASP A 157 28.97 34.83 6.38
N GLY A 158 28.28 33.84 5.81
CA GLY A 158 28.85 32.77 4.99
C GLY A 158 29.50 31.66 5.81
N THR A 159 29.22 31.59 7.12
CA THR A 159 29.70 30.52 8.00
C THR A 159 28.85 29.27 7.80
N PRO A 160 29.45 28.08 7.61
CA PRO A 160 28.68 26.84 7.53
C PRO A 160 27.89 26.56 8.82
N LEU A 161 26.61 26.26 8.66
CA LEU A 161 25.76 25.67 9.69
C LEU A 161 26.02 24.17 9.77
N THR A 162 25.82 23.58 10.95
CA THR A 162 25.96 22.13 11.10
C THR A 162 24.73 21.44 10.50
N VAL A 163 24.95 20.60 9.48
CA VAL A 163 23.92 19.72 8.94
C VAL A 163 23.80 18.52 9.88
N GLY A 164 22.58 18.20 10.30
CA GLY A 164 22.28 16.96 11.00
C GLY A 164 22.16 15.82 9.99
N ASP A 165 20.95 15.37 9.74
CA ASP A 165 20.66 14.32 8.76
C ASP A 165 20.33 14.88 7.37
N ALA A 166 20.77 14.16 6.34
CA ALA A 166 20.50 14.46 4.93
C ALA A 166 19.83 13.25 4.27
N GLU A 167 18.50 13.23 4.25
CA GLU A 167 17.72 12.07 3.82
C GLU A 167 17.22 12.20 2.38
N GLY A 168 17.58 11.23 1.55
CA GLY A 168 17.11 11.13 0.17
C GLY A 168 15.62 10.80 0.05
N GLY A 169 15.11 10.88 -1.18
CA GLY A 169 13.82 10.32 -1.57
C GLY A 169 13.98 9.01 -2.35
N ALA A 170 12.87 8.38 -2.71
CA ALA A 170 12.87 7.26 -3.65
C ALA A 170 11.55 7.17 -4.41
N ILE A 171 11.63 6.65 -5.64
CA ILE A 171 10.46 6.23 -6.41
C ILE A 171 10.46 4.71 -6.53
N ARG A 172 9.37 4.06 -6.13
CA ARG A 172 9.10 2.65 -6.40
C ARG A 172 8.28 2.52 -7.69
N VAL A 173 8.83 1.85 -8.69
CA VAL A 173 8.10 1.41 -9.88
C VAL A 173 7.64 -0.02 -9.66
N PRO A 174 6.33 -0.29 -9.50
CA PRO A 174 5.84 -1.65 -9.28
C PRO A 174 5.97 -2.48 -10.57
N PRO A 175 6.15 -3.81 -10.47
CA PRO A 175 6.05 -4.70 -11.61
C PRO A 175 4.64 -4.70 -12.21
N THR A 176 4.56 -5.01 -13.50
CA THR A 176 3.29 -5.37 -14.14
C THR A 176 2.85 -6.73 -13.61
N THR A 177 1.69 -6.79 -12.96
CA THR A 177 1.11 -8.06 -12.54
C THR A 177 0.64 -8.86 -13.75
N THR A 178 1.11 -10.09 -13.86
CA THR A 178 0.75 -11.02 -14.93
C THR A 178 -0.14 -12.16 -14.45
N GLY A 179 -0.26 -12.36 -13.14
CA GLY A 179 -1.15 -13.36 -12.59
C GLY A 179 -1.47 -13.16 -11.12
N LEU A 180 -2.54 -13.81 -10.69
CA LEU A 180 -2.95 -13.96 -9.30
C LEU A 180 -2.93 -15.45 -8.96
N LYS A 181 -2.52 -15.77 -7.74
CA LYS A 181 -2.57 -17.14 -7.22
C LYS A 181 -3.08 -17.15 -5.79
N GLY A 182 -3.60 -18.28 -5.36
CA GLY A 182 -4.01 -18.47 -3.99
C GLY A 182 -4.54 -19.87 -3.75
N TRP A 183 -5.06 -20.07 -2.54
CA TRP A 183 -5.59 -21.33 -2.08
C TRP A 183 -6.92 -21.10 -1.37
N ILE A 184 -7.98 -21.77 -1.82
CA ILE A 184 -9.32 -21.61 -1.27
C ILE A 184 -9.80 -22.95 -0.77
N THR A 185 -10.23 -22.98 0.49
CA THR A 185 -10.89 -24.11 1.11
C THR A 185 -12.37 -23.81 1.31
N ARG A 186 -13.14 -24.88 1.51
CA ARG A 186 -14.57 -24.82 1.81
C ARG A 186 -14.80 -25.61 3.08
N GLU A 187 -15.54 -25.05 4.02
CA GLU A 187 -15.83 -25.72 5.28
C GLU A 187 -16.56 -27.06 5.06
N GLY A 188 -16.29 -28.05 5.91
CA GLY A 188 -17.00 -29.33 5.91
C GLY A 188 -16.66 -30.30 4.77
N THR A 189 -15.82 -29.91 3.80
CA THR A 189 -15.43 -30.76 2.68
C THR A 189 -13.91 -30.85 2.53
N THR A 190 -13.43 -31.87 1.82
CA THR A 190 -12.02 -31.98 1.40
C THR A 190 -11.85 -31.84 -0.11
N HIS A 191 -12.95 -31.58 -0.84
CA HIS A 191 -12.96 -31.43 -2.29
C HIS A 191 -13.06 -29.95 -2.62
N TYR A 192 -11.94 -29.26 -2.81
CA TYR A 192 -11.96 -27.80 -2.96
C TYR A 192 -12.04 -27.33 -4.41
N GLY A 193 -12.07 -28.26 -5.35
CA GLY A 193 -12.19 -27.97 -6.78
C GLY A 193 -13.44 -27.19 -7.12
N ARG A 194 -13.35 -26.47 -8.25
CA ARG A 194 -14.48 -25.76 -8.87
C ARG A 194 -15.01 -24.57 -8.07
N THR A 195 -14.27 -24.08 -7.08
CA THR A 195 -14.52 -22.77 -6.47
C THR A 195 -14.16 -21.70 -7.49
N ALA A 196 -15.08 -20.79 -7.79
CA ALA A 196 -14.84 -19.74 -8.77
C ALA A 196 -14.08 -18.60 -8.12
N VAL A 197 -13.07 -18.13 -8.84
CA VAL A 197 -12.34 -16.90 -8.54
C VAL A 197 -12.60 -15.95 -9.68
N THR A 198 -13.42 -14.93 -9.43
CA THR A 198 -13.71 -13.87 -10.40
C THR A 198 -12.96 -12.62 -9.99
N VAL A 199 -12.23 -12.01 -10.94
CA VAL A 199 -11.42 -10.83 -10.67
C VAL A 199 -11.81 -9.72 -11.64
N LEU A 200 -12.08 -8.54 -11.09
CA LEU A 200 -12.26 -7.30 -11.85
C LEU A 200 -11.01 -6.43 -11.67
N PHE A 201 -10.40 -6.02 -12.78
CA PHE A 201 -9.17 -5.23 -12.76
C PHE A 201 -9.50 -3.75 -12.96
N TYR A 202 -9.04 -2.92 -12.03
CA TYR A 202 -9.26 -1.49 -12.02
C TYR A 202 -7.94 -0.74 -12.27
N PRO A 203 -7.98 0.34 -13.05
CA PRO A 203 -6.84 1.21 -13.24
C PRO A 203 -6.49 1.95 -11.93
N THR A 204 -5.32 2.60 -11.89
CA THR A 204 -4.92 3.48 -10.77
C THR A 204 -5.91 4.60 -10.51
N SER A 205 -6.64 5.05 -11.54
CA SER A 205 -7.69 6.05 -11.43
C SER A 205 -8.91 5.68 -12.27
N GLY A 206 -10.07 5.65 -11.64
CA GLY A 206 -11.35 5.41 -12.31
C GLY A 206 -12.26 4.47 -11.51
N PRO A 207 -13.58 4.65 -11.59
CA PRO A 207 -14.53 3.84 -10.82
C PRO A 207 -14.97 2.57 -11.55
N TYR A 208 -14.43 2.28 -12.74
CA TYR A 208 -14.87 1.17 -13.59
C TYR A 208 -13.73 0.21 -13.90
N PRO A 209 -14.02 -1.10 -13.98
CA PRO A 209 -13.02 -2.09 -14.33
C PRO A 209 -12.66 -1.95 -15.82
N VAL A 210 -11.37 -2.10 -16.12
CA VAL A 210 -10.81 -2.08 -17.48
C VAL A 210 -10.62 -3.48 -18.04
N ALA A 211 -10.55 -4.50 -17.18
CA ALA A 211 -10.50 -5.89 -17.56
C ALA A 211 -11.24 -6.76 -16.52
N TRP A 212 -11.52 -8.01 -16.89
CA TRP A 212 -11.94 -9.03 -15.94
C TRP A 212 -11.40 -10.40 -16.35
N ALA A 213 -11.31 -11.30 -15.38
CA ALA A 213 -11.02 -12.71 -15.63
C ALA A 213 -11.71 -13.60 -14.61
N ARG A 214 -11.79 -14.88 -14.93
CA ARG A 214 -12.26 -15.92 -14.01
C ARG A 214 -11.42 -17.17 -14.16
N THR A 215 -11.15 -17.82 -13.05
CA THR A 215 -10.57 -19.16 -13.00
C THR A 215 -11.34 -20.02 -11.99
N CYS A 216 -11.00 -21.30 -11.95
CA CYS A 216 -11.54 -22.26 -11.00
C CYS A 216 -10.39 -22.88 -10.21
N THR A 217 -10.65 -23.22 -8.96
CA THR A 217 -9.70 -23.99 -8.16
C THR A 217 -9.56 -25.43 -8.66
N ASP A 218 -8.36 -25.98 -8.50
CA ASP A 218 -8.11 -27.42 -8.60
C ASP A 218 -8.66 -28.20 -7.39
N GLU A 219 -8.59 -29.53 -7.42
CA GLU A 219 -9.11 -30.39 -6.33
C GLU A 219 -8.51 -30.08 -4.95
N ALA A 220 -7.28 -29.54 -4.91
CA ALA A 220 -6.61 -29.14 -3.68
C ALA A 220 -6.96 -27.70 -3.26
N GLY A 221 -7.74 -26.98 -4.06
CA GLY A 221 -8.19 -25.61 -3.77
C GLY A 221 -7.27 -24.54 -4.34
N ASN A 222 -6.19 -24.91 -5.04
CA ASN A 222 -5.26 -23.93 -5.59
C ASN A 222 -5.85 -23.32 -6.85
N PHE A 223 -5.53 -22.06 -7.09
CA PHE A 223 -5.82 -21.42 -8.37
C PHE A 223 -4.62 -20.61 -8.89
N TYR A 224 -4.59 -20.48 -10.20
CA TYR A 224 -3.82 -19.47 -10.90
C TYR A 224 -4.74 -18.77 -11.91
N LEU A 225 -4.73 -17.45 -11.89
CA LEU A 225 -5.52 -16.60 -12.76
C LEU A 225 -4.58 -15.67 -13.50
N GLU A 226 -4.50 -15.79 -14.82
CA GLU A 226 -3.71 -14.89 -15.65
C GLU A 226 -4.42 -13.53 -15.77
N VAL A 227 -3.66 -12.45 -15.65
CA VAL A 227 -4.19 -11.10 -15.91
C VAL A 227 -4.34 -10.94 -17.43
N PRO A 228 -5.52 -10.59 -17.95
CA PRO A 228 -5.72 -10.41 -19.39
C PRO A 228 -4.77 -9.35 -19.96
N ALA A 229 -4.06 -9.69 -21.04
CA ALA A 229 -3.22 -8.74 -21.75
C ALA A 229 -4.02 -7.62 -22.44
N GLU A 230 -5.27 -7.92 -22.81
CA GLU A 230 -6.21 -6.98 -23.41
C GLU A 230 -7.43 -6.77 -22.49
N GLY A 231 -7.89 -5.53 -22.41
CA GLY A 231 -9.08 -5.19 -21.63
C GLY A 231 -10.32 -5.88 -22.17
N ALA A 232 -10.94 -6.74 -21.35
CA ALA A 232 -12.26 -7.30 -21.60
C ALA A 232 -13.26 -6.64 -20.66
N LEU A 233 -14.40 -6.17 -21.20
CA LEU A 233 -15.47 -5.67 -20.34
C LEU A 233 -16.14 -6.84 -19.60
N PRO A 234 -16.50 -6.66 -18.31
CA PRO A 234 -17.25 -7.66 -17.57
C PRO A 234 -18.57 -8.03 -18.27
N PRO A 235 -19.04 -9.29 -18.17
CA PRO A 235 -20.32 -9.70 -18.73
C PRO A 235 -21.46 -8.89 -18.09
N ALA A 236 -22.51 -8.62 -18.88
CA ALA A 236 -23.73 -8.00 -18.36
C ALA A 236 -24.33 -8.86 -17.24
N GLY A 237 -24.52 -8.26 -16.07
CA GLY A 237 -25.07 -8.94 -14.88
C GLY A 237 -24.02 -9.47 -13.90
N LEU A 238 -22.72 -9.33 -14.18
CA LEU A 238 -21.71 -9.54 -13.14
C LEU A 238 -21.81 -8.38 -12.12
N PRO A 239 -22.06 -8.65 -10.83
CA PRO A 239 -22.15 -7.61 -9.82
C PRO A 239 -20.81 -6.89 -9.68
N LEU A 240 -20.87 -5.57 -9.65
CA LEU A 240 -19.72 -4.69 -9.43
C LEU A 240 -19.63 -4.34 -7.94
N PRO A 241 -18.43 -4.09 -7.40
CA PRO A 241 -18.26 -3.58 -6.04
C PRO A 241 -19.08 -2.31 -5.82
N ALA A 242 -19.70 -2.19 -4.66
CA ALA A 242 -20.43 -0.99 -4.26
C ALA A 242 -19.48 0.19 -3.98
N ASP A 243 -18.32 -0.11 -3.40
CA ASP A 243 -17.27 0.86 -3.09
C ASP A 243 -16.25 0.97 -4.22
N PRO A 244 -15.65 2.15 -4.46
CA PRO A 244 -14.57 2.30 -5.41
C PRO A 244 -13.28 1.59 -4.92
N PRO A 245 -12.29 1.37 -5.82
CA PRO A 245 -10.97 0.93 -5.41
C PRO A 245 -10.39 1.83 -4.30
N PRO A 246 -9.64 1.28 -3.33
CA PRO A 246 -8.97 2.09 -2.34
C PRO A 246 -8.03 3.12 -2.99
N PRO A 247 -7.88 4.32 -2.40
CA PRO A 247 -6.98 5.32 -2.94
C PRO A 247 -5.54 4.79 -2.88
N GLY A 248 -4.80 4.92 -3.98
CA GLY A 248 -3.40 4.53 -4.02
C GLY A 248 -2.80 4.57 -5.42
N PRO A 249 -1.49 4.40 -5.51
CA PRO A 249 -0.73 4.40 -6.77
C PRO A 249 -0.78 3.05 -7.51
N TYR A 250 -1.62 2.12 -7.04
CA TYR A 250 -1.71 0.76 -7.56
C TYR A 250 -2.90 0.63 -8.50
N GLU A 251 -2.75 -0.25 -9.49
CA GLU A 251 -3.92 -0.89 -10.07
C GLU A 251 -4.48 -1.84 -9.02
N TRP A 252 -5.79 -2.07 -9.07
CA TRP A 252 -6.47 -2.87 -8.05
C TRP A 252 -7.20 -4.03 -8.68
N ALA A 253 -7.15 -5.18 -8.02
CA ALA A 253 -8.05 -6.28 -8.29
C ALA A 253 -9.17 -6.27 -7.25
N TYR A 254 -10.42 -6.25 -7.70
CA TYR A 254 -11.54 -6.66 -6.87
C TYR A 254 -11.76 -8.16 -7.09
N ILE A 255 -11.50 -8.93 -6.04
CA ILE A 255 -11.54 -10.39 -6.06
C ILE A 255 -12.87 -10.82 -5.44
N ARG A 256 -13.57 -11.73 -6.12
CA ARG A 256 -14.80 -12.37 -5.65
C ARG A 256 -14.62 -13.89 -5.71
N LEU A 257 -14.81 -14.53 -4.56
CA LEU A 257 -14.74 -15.98 -4.36
C LEU A 257 -16.16 -16.52 -4.19
N ASP A 258 -16.54 -17.53 -4.97
CA ASP A 258 -17.90 -18.07 -4.98
C ASP A 258 -17.94 -19.59 -5.06
N PHE A 259 -18.85 -20.21 -4.32
CA PHE A 259 -19.31 -21.58 -4.52
C PHE A 259 -20.78 -21.72 -4.05
N PRO A 260 -21.63 -22.55 -4.70
CA PRO A 260 -23.03 -22.71 -4.29
C PRO A 260 -23.16 -23.23 -2.85
N ASN A 261 -24.12 -22.70 -2.10
CA ASN A 261 -24.39 -23.02 -0.69
C ASN A 261 -23.37 -22.46 0.31
N TYR A 262 -22.42 -21.63 -0.13
CA TYR A 262 -21.42 -20.99 0.72
C TYR A 262 -21.57 -19.46 0.62
N GLY A 263 -21.21 -18.76 1.69
CA GLY A 263 -21.06 -17.31 1.65
C GLY A 263 -19.96 -16.92 0.66
N SER A 264 -20.25 -15.97 -0.22
CA SER A 264 -19.22 -15.38 -1.08
C SER A 264 -18.27 -14.50 -0.27
N GLU A 265 -17.03 -14.38 -0.73
CA GLU A 265 -16.04 -13.46 -0.15
C GLU A 265 -15.54 -12.48 -1.21
N CYS A 266 -15.49 -11.19 -0.86
CA CYS A 266 -15.06 -10.12 -1.73
C CYS A 266 -14.08 -9.17 -1.04
N TYR A 267 -13.03 -8.74 -1.74
CA TYR A 267 -12.09 -7.74 -1.23
C TYR A 267 -11.24 -7.12 -2.34
N TRP A 268 -10.50 -6.08 -1.98
CA TRP A 268 -9.58 -5.37 -2.83
C TRP A 268 -8.13 -5.81 -2.58
N GLU A 269 -7.40 -6.08 -3.65
CA GLU A 269 -6.00 -6.49 -3.61
C GLU A 269 -5.16 -5.57 -4.53
N PRO A 270 -4.05 -4.98 -4.05
CA PRO A 270 -3.18 -4.16 -4.89
C PRO A 270 -2.39 -5.02 -5.87
N LEU A 271 -2.22 -4.52 -7.11
CA LEU A 271 -1.44 -5.16 -8.16
C LEU A 271 -0.04 -4.57 -8.20
N ASP A 272 0.81 -4.99 -7.25
CA ASP A 272 2.16 -4.46 -7.05
C ASP A 272 3.27 -5.52 -7.04
N GLU A 273 2.92 -6.74 -7.44
CA GLU A 273 3.83 -7.86 -7.66
C GLU A 273 3.62 -8.45 -9.05
N THR A 274 4.65 -9.12 -9.62
CA THR A 274 4.48 -9.82 -10.90
C THR A 274 3.42 -10.92 -10.80
N THR A 275 3.37 -11.62 -9.67
CA THR A 275 2.31 -12.59 -9.37
C THR A 275 1.81 -12.35 -7.97
N VAL A 276 0.65 -11.72 -7.85
CA VAL A 276 0.04 -11.39 -6.56
C VAL A 276 -0.44 -12.67 -5.88
N ASN A 277 0.03 -12.90 -4.66
CA ASN A 277 -0.41 -14.01 -3.83
C ASN A 277 -1.56 -13.57 -2.94
N VAL A 278 -2.75 -13.97 -3.34
CA VAL A 278 -4.02 -13.71 -2.65
C VAL A 278 -4.10 -14.44 -1.30
N GLY A 279 -3.23 -15.43 -1.06
CA GLY A 279 -3.16 -16.12 0.21
C GLY A 279 -4.18 -17.25 0.35
N TRP A 280 -4.55 -17.55 1.60
CA TRP A 280 -5.48 -18.62 1.96
C TRP A 280 -6.82 -18.04 2.41
N HIS A 281 -7.90 -18.56 1.84
CA HIS A 281 -9.28 -18.23 2.18
C HIS A 281 -10.08 -19.49 2.49
N THR A 282 -11.07 -19.38 3.37
CA THR A 282 -12.05 -20.44 3.64
C THR A 282 -13.44 -19.86 3.43
N LEU A 283 -14.24 -20.49 2.57
CA LEU A 283 -15.66 -20.12 2.43
C LEU A 283 -16.48 -20.87 3.48
N GLU A 284 -17.34 -20.13 4.18
CA GLU A 284 -18.28 -20.63 5.19
C GLU A 284 -19.52 -21.23 4.52
N GLY A 285 -19.88 -22.45 4.93
CA GLY A 285 -21.05 -23.16 4.39
C GLY A 285 -22.35 -22.74 5.07
N GLY A 286 -23.44 -22.62 4.31
CA GLY A 286 -24.79 -22.50 4.85
C GLY A 286 -25.76 -21.61 4.08
N ASP A 287 -25.33 -20.85 3.07
CA ASP A 287 -26.22 -19.98 2.27
C ASP A 287 -26.92 -20.79 1.15
N VAL A 288 -27.76 -21.75 1.55
CA VAL A 288 -28.43 -22.67 0.61
C VAL A 288 -29.53 -22.00 -0.21
N ASN A 289 -30.01 -20.83 0.22
CA ASN A 289 -31.03 -20.09 -0.49
C ASN A 289 -30.44 -19.04 -1.47
N GLY A 290 -29.17 -18.67 -1.30
CA GLY A 290 -28.44 -17.74 -2.17
C GLY A 290 -28.80 -16.28 -1.96
N ASP A 291 -29.26 -15.90 -0.77
CA ASP A 291 -29.59 -14.52 -0.39
C ASP A 291 -28.39 -13.74 0.16
N GLY A 292 -27.23 -14.41 0.30
CA GLY A 292 -26.01 -13.84 0.82
C GLY A 292 -25.92 -13.83 2.35
N CYS A 293 -26.90 -14.38 3.08
CA CYS A 293 -26.90 -14.38 4.55
C CYS A 293 -27.33 -15.73 5.11
N ILE A 294 -26.48 -16.34 5.94
CA ILE A 294 -26.79 -17.61 6.59
C ILE A 294 -27.75 -17.35 7.76
N ASN A 295 -29.02 -17.69 7.58
CA ASN A 295 -30.07 -17.36 8.53
C ASN A 295 -31.11 -18.49 8.70
N ILE A 296 -32.25 -18.17 9.33
CA ILE A 296 -33.27 -19.19 9.64
C ILE A 296 -33.91 -19.77 8.38
N PHE A 297 -33.97 -19.01 7.28
CA PHE A 297 -34.53 -19.49 6.02
C PHE A 297 -33.65 -20.56 5.38
N ASP A 298 -32.33 -20.48 5.53
CA ASP A 298 -31.40 -21.51 5.10
C ASP A 298 -31.55 -22.80 5.89
N ILE A 299 -31.63 -22.68 7.21
CA ILE A 299 -31.89 -23.82 8.11
C ILE A 299 -33.22 -24.49 7.75
N VAL A 300 -34.29 -23.72 7.54
CA VAL A 300 -35.61 -24.26 7.17
C VAL A 300 -35.54 -25.01 5.84
N ARG A 301 -34.76 -24.51 4.88
CA ARG A 301 -34.55 -25.17 3.59
C ARG A 301 -33.76 -26.48 3.73
N ILE A 302 -32.71 -26.53 4.54
CA ILE A 302 -32.01 -27.79 4.83
C ILE A 302 -32.95 -28.80 5.51
N ILE A 303 -33.80 -28.34 6.43
CA ILE A 303 -34.78 -29.20 7.10
C ILE A 303 -35.85 -29.74 6.12
N SER A 304 -36.28 -28.95 5.12
CA SER A 304 -37.26 -29.42 4.14
C SER A 304 -36.73 -30.56 3.27
N ASP A 305 -35.42 -30.56 3.02
CA ASP A 305 -34.73 -31.52 2.16
C ASP A 305 -34.09 -32.65 3.00
N PHE A 306 -34.32 -32.68 4.32
CA PHE A 306 -33.66 -33.62 5.22
C PHE A 306 -33.93 -35.08 4.86
N GLY A 307 -32.87 -35.85 4.68
CA GLY A 307 -32.91 -37.25 4.26
C GLY A 307 -32.88 -37.46 2.75
N GLU A 308 -32.86 -36.40 1.93
CA GLU A 308 -32.56 -36.52 0.51
C GLU A 308 -31.13 -37.03 0.31
N SER A 309 -30.93 -37.92 -0.66
CA SER A 309 -29.62 -38.47 -1.00
C SER A 309 -29.60 -38.96 -2.44
N VAL A 310 -28.40 -38.98 -3.02
CA VAL A 310 -28.13 -39.58 -4.34
C VAL A 310 -26.99 -40.60 -4.24
N ASP A 311 -26.72 -41.32 -5.33
CA ASP A 311 -25.60 -42.27 -5.37
C ASP A 311 -24.27 -41.59 -5.04
N GLU A 312 -23.42 -42.29 -4.27
CA GLU A 312 -22.04 -41.88 -3.99
C GLU A 312 -21.31 -41.63 -5.31
N SER A 313 -20.51 -40.55 -5.38
CA SER A 313 -19.98 -39.87 -6.59
C SER A 313 -20.85 -38.74 -7.15
N CYS A 314 -21.46 -37.93 -6.28
CA CYS A 314 -22.20 -36.75 -6.71
C CYS A 314 -21.33 -35.49 -6.88
N PHE A 315 -21.94 -34.41 -7.37
CA PHE A 315 -21.33 -33.09 -7.45
C PHE A 315 -22.34 -31.97 -7.28
N VAL A 316 -21.91 -30.85 -6.70
CA VAL A 316 -22.69 -29.61 -6.69
C VAL A 316 -22.56 -28.90 -8.05
N PRO A 317 -23.64 -28.64 -8.78
CA PRO A 317 -23.59 -28.00 -10.07
C PRO A 317 -23.21 -26.52 -9.91
N PHE A 318 -22.23 -26.05 -10.67
CA PHE A 318 -21.81 -24.66 -10.62
C PHE A 318 -21.38 -24.20 -12.01
N THR A 319 -22.22 -23.42 -12.67
CA THR A 319 -22.05 -23.01 -14.07
C THR A 319 -20.75 -22.24 -14.35
N PRO A 320 -20.27 -21.34 -13.45
CA PRO A 320 -18.97 -20.68 -13.63
C PRO A 320 -17.79 -21.64 -13.72
N CYS A 321 -17.88 -22.79 -13.05
CA CYS A 321 -16.85 -23.82 -12.97
C CYS A 321 -17.48 -25.20 -13.21
N PRO A 322 -17.85 -25.51 -14.47
CA PRO A 322 -18.46 -26.80 -14.79
C PRO A 322 -17.45 -27.90 -14.46
N GLY A 323 -17.90 -28.98 -13.83
CA GLY A 323 -17.03 -30.13 -13.65
C GLY A 323 -16.76 -30.79 -15.00
N GLY A 324 -15.70 -31.61 -15.08
CA GLY A 324 -15.38 -32.37 -16.28
C GLY A 324 -16.49 -33.35 -16.71
N ASN A 325 -16.34 -33.99 -17.86
CA ASN A 325 -17.37 -34.86 -18.49
C ASN A 325 -17.75 -36.15 -17.72
N ALA A 326 -17.32 -36.32 -16.47
CA ALA A 326 -17.41 -37.58 -15.72
C ALA A 326 -18.06 -37.41 -14.33
N LEU A 327 -19.02 -36.50 -14.19
CA LEU A 327 -19.65 -36.27 -12.90
C LEU A 327 -20.83 -37.23 -12.73
N GLY A 328 -20.91 -37.91 -11.59
CA GLY A 328 -22.03 -38.78 -11.25
C GLY A 328 -23.31 -37.96 -10.96
N SER A 329 -24.03 -38.29 -9.90
CA SER A 329 -25.32 -37.66 -9.62
C SER A 329 -25.20 -36.18 -9.26
N ILE A 330 -26.21 -35.38 -9.54
CA ILE A 330 -26.27 -34.00 -9.02
C ILE A 330 -26.57 -34.09 -7.52
N ALA A 331 -25.75 -33.45 -6.68
CA ALA A 331 -25.97 -33.39 -5.25
C ALA A 331 -27.31 -32.69 -4.94
N PRO A 332 -28.03 -33.09 -3.87
CA PRO A 332 -29.19 -32.34 -3.40
C PRO A 332 -28.88 -30.86 -3.22
N ALA A 333 -29.85 -29.98 -3.49
CA ALA A 333 -29.60 -28.54 -3.45
C ALA A 333 -29.18 -28.03 -2.06
N SER A 334 -29.56 -28.73 -1.00
CA SER A 334 -29.25 -28.40 0.40
C SER A 334 -28.12 -29.25 1.00
N ASP A 335 -27.39 -30.01 0.18
CA ASP A 335 -26.16 -30.70 0.57
C ASP A 335 -25.02 -29.67 0.60
N VAL A 336 -24.63 -29.24 1.80
CA VAL A 336 -23.69 -28.13 1.99
C VAL A 336 -22.26 -28.66 2.00
N ASN A 337 -22.01 -29.82 2.61
CA ASN A 337 -20.67 -30.41 2.70
C ASN A 337 -20.29 -31.25 1.45
N GLY A 338 -21.25 -31.51 0.56
CA GLY A 338 -21.06 -32.22 -0.69
C GLY A 338 -20.88 -33.73 -0.51
N ASP A 339 -21.40 -34.31 0.58
CA ASP A 339 -21.29 -35.75 0.88
C ASP A 339 -22.43 -36.59 0.27
N CYS A 340 -23.21 -35.99 -0.63
CA CYS A 340 -24.29 -36.58 -1.42
C CYS A 340 -25.59 -36.87 -0.67
N ARG A 341 -25.76 -36.29 0.53
CA ARG A 341 -26.97 -36.47 1.36
C ARG A 341 -27.22 -35.25 2.24
N VAL A 342 -28.48 -34.84 2.36
CA VAL A 342 -28.87 -33.77 3.28
C VAL A 342 -29.17 -34.39 4.65
N ASN A 343 -28.38 -34.05 5.66
CA ASN A 343 -28.49 -34.64 6.98
C ASN A 343 -28.10 -33.65 8.11
N ILE A 344 -27.85 -34.18 9.32
CA ILE A 344 -27.54 -33.36 10.50
C ILE A 344 -26.19 -32.62 10.37
N PHE A 345 -25.25 -33.13 9.57
CA PHE A 345 -23.96 -32.48 9.34
C PHE A 345 -24.11 -31.17 8.56
N ASP A 346 -24.96 -31.12 7.54
CA ASP A 346 -25.28 -29.89 6.79
C ASP A 346 -25.92 -28.83 7.70
N LEU A 347 -26.86 -29.27 8.53
CA LEU A 347 -27.52 -28.40 9.50
C LEU A 347 -26.54 -27.87 10.55
N THR A 348 -25.63 -28.72 11.04
CA THR A 348 -24.66 -28.34 12.08
C THR A 348 -23.68 -27.31 11.54
N MET A 349 -23.13 -27.52 10.33
CA MET A 349 -22.23 -26.57 9.68
C MET A 349 -22.93 -25.24 9.38
N THR A 350 -24.17 -25.28 8.88
CA THR A 350 -24.97 -24.06 8.66
C THR A 350 -25.26 -23.32 9.96
N ALA A 351 -25.52 -24.05 11.05
CA ALA A 351 -25.77 -23.46 12.36
C ALA A 351 -24.51 -22.85 12.99
N GLU A 352 -23.33 -23.40 12.71
CA GLU A 352 -22.03 -22.85 13.14
C GLU A 352 -21.80 -21.44 12.57
N ASN A 353 -22.27 -21.21 11.34
CA ASN A 353 -22.16 -19.95 10.62
C ASN A 353 -23.41 -19.04 10.72
N PHE A 354 -24.34 -19.34 11.63
CA PHE A 354 -25.60 -18.62 11.73
C PHE A 354 -25.40 -17.12 12.01
N GLY A 355 -26.01 -16.28 11.18
CA GLY A 355 -25.95 -14.82 11.26
C GLY A 355 -24.79 -14.20 10.47
N LEU A 356 -23.94 -15.00 9.83
CA LEU A 356 -22.95 -14.49 8.89
C LEU A 356 -23.62 -14.07 7.58
N CYS A 357 -23.13 -12.99 7.00
CA CYS A 357 -23.51 -12.54 5.66
C CYS A 357 -22.25 -12.34 4.82
N THR A 358 -22.37 -12.59 3.51
CA THR A 358 -21.36 -12.24 2.53
C THR A 358 -21.04 -10.74 2.60
N ASN A 359 -19.77 -10.42 2.38
CA ASN A 359 -19.33 -9.05 2.15
C ASN A 359 -19.36 -8.65 0.66
N CYS A 360 -19.88 -9.52 -0.20
CA CYS A 360 -20.10 -9.24 -1.61
C CYS A 360 -21.44 -8.52 -1.88
N PRO A 361 -21.50 -7.69 -2.92
CA PRO A 361 -22.74 -7.07 -3.41
C PRO A 361 -23.61 -8.01 -4.26
#